data_AF-A0A151J3Q8-F1
#
_entry.id   AF-A0A151J3Q8-F1
#
_cell.length_a   1.000
_cell.length_b   1.000
_cell.length_c   1.000
_cell.angle_alpha   90.00
_cell.angle_beta   90.00
_cell.angle_gamma   90.00
#
_symmetry.space_group_name_H-M   'P 1'
#
loop_
_entity.id
_entity.type
_entity.pdbx_description
1 polymer ?
#
loop_
_entity_poly.entity_id
_entity_poly.type
_entity_poly.pdbx_seq_one_letter_code
_entity_poly.pdbx_strand_id
1 'polypeptide(L)'
;MRHERQRRRLAEIRASKIMRRTIRDMLDPFDLPETQFVGMYRLTRNMTRALIEELEPHLPIKKSALAIPNELKILCALNFYAQGSARSG
;
A
#
# COMPACT_ATOMS: atom_id res chain seq x y z
N MET A 1 -8.30 -35.23 4.06
CA MET A 1 -8.69 -34.44 5.26
C MET A 1 -7.70 -33.33 5.68
N ARG A 2 -6.60 -33.55 6.43
CA ARG A 2 -5.70 -32.45 6.90
C ARG A 2 -4.97 -31.71 5.76
N HIS A 3 -4.44 -32.45 4.78
CA HIS A 3 -3.73 -31.86 3.62
C HIS A 3 -4.65 -31.04 2.68
N GLU A 4 -5.92 -31.43 2.54
CA GLU A 4 -6.88 -30.67 1.74
C GLU A 4 -7.26 -29.33 2.39
N ARG A 5 -7.42 -29.31 3.72
CA ARG A 5 -7.65 -28.06 4.46
C ARG A 5 -6.45 -27.11 4.31
N GLN A 6 -5.22 -27.64 4.38
CA GLN A 6 -4.01 -26.85 4.12
C GLN A 6 -3.99 -26.27 2.71
N ARG A 7 -4.30 -27.07 1.69
CA ARG A 7 -4.36 -26.63 0.28
C ARG A 7 -5.43 -25.56 0.06
N ARG A 8 -6.63 -25.73 0.62
CA ARG A 8 -7.71 -24.73 0.56
C ARG A 8 -7.28 -23.41 1.20
N ARG A 9 -6.70 -23.46 2.40
CA ARG A 9 -6.20 -22.26 3.10
C ARG A 9 -5.12 -21.51 2.29
N LEU A 10 -4.19 -22.24 1.66
CA LEU A 10 -3.17 -21.62 0.81
C LEU A 10 -3.77 -21.00 -0.46
N ALA A 11 -4.77 -21.64 -1.06
CA ALA A 11 -5.49 -21.12 -2.20
C ALA A 11 -6.28 -19.84 -1.84
N GLU A 12 -6.96 -19.82 -0.69
CA GLU A 12 -7.65 -18.64 -0.16
C GLU A 12 -6.70 -17.47 0.10
N ILE A 13 -5.53 -17.73 0.72
CA ILE A 13 -4.50 -16.70 0.95
C ILE A 13 -3.99 -16.15 -0.39
N ARG A 14 -3.76 -17.01 -1.39
CA ARG A 14 -3.34 -16.56 -2.73
C ARG A 14 -4.43 -15.74 -3.41
N ALA A 15 -5.68 -16.19 -3.40
CA ALA A 15 -6.81 -15.48 -3.98
C ALA A 15 -7.00 -14.10 -3.33
N SER A 16 -6.88 -14.00 -2.00
CA SER A 16 -6.94 -12.72 -1.28
C SER A 16 -5.80 -11.78 -1.66
N LYS A 17 -4.57 -12.29 -1.84
CA LYS A 17 -3.43 -11.49 -2.32
C LYS A 17 -3.64 -10.98 -3.75
N ILE A 18 -4.20 -11.81 -4.63
CA ILE A 18 -4.52 -11.43 -6.02
C ILE A 18 -5.59 -10.34 -6.02
N MET A 19 -6.71 -10.52 -5.30
CA MET A 19 -7.79 -9.53 -5.24
C MET A 19 -7.29 -8.16 -4.73
N ARG A 20 -6.50 -8.15 -3.66
CA ARG A 20 -5.90 -6.91 -3.12
C ARG A 20 -4.95 -6.23 -4.11
N ARG A 21 -4.26 -7.01 -4.95
CA ARG A 21 -3.44 -6.47 -6.03
C ARG A 21 -4.31 -5.88 -7.13
N THR A 22 -5.39 -6.54 -7.55
CA THR A 22 -6.30 -6.02 -8.57
C THR A 22 -6.91 -4.68 -8.15
N ILE A 23 -7.39 -4.59 -6.90
CA ILE A 23 -7.95 -3.34 -6.35
C ILE A 23 -6.91 -2.21 -6.39
N ARG A 24 -5.68 -2.52 -6.01
CA ARG A 24 -4.57 -1.58 -6.03
C ARG A 24 -4.24 -1.11 -7.45
N ASP A 25 -4.12 -2.04 -8.39
CA ASP A 25 -3.75 -1.74 -9.77
C ASP A 25 -4.87 -0.94 -10.48
N MET A 26 -6.11 -0.96 -9.95
CA MET A 26 -7.25 -0.16 -10.44
C MET A 26 -7.40 1.22 -9.79
N LEU A 27 -6.72 1.50 -8.69
CA LEU A 27 -6.89 2.73 -7.91
C LEU A 27 -5.55 3.46 -7.82
N ASP A 28 -5.32 4.45 -8.69
CA ASP A 28 -4.18 5.36 -8.56
C ASP A 28 -4.51 6.46 -7.54
N PRO A 29 -3.83 6.51 -6.37
CA PRO A 29 -4.05 7.55 -5.37
C PRO A 29 -3.63 8.94 -5.87
N PHE A 30 -2.80 9.06 -6.90
CA PHE A 30 -2.39 10.34 -7.47
C PHE A 30 -3.42 10.96 -8.43
N ASP A 31 -4.45 10.21 -8.82
CA ASP A 31 -5.60 10.73 -9.60
C ASP A 31 -6.56 11.56 -8.73
N LEU A 32 -6.41 11.51 -7.40
CA LEU A 32 -7.22 12.32 -6.49
C LEU A 32 -6.97 13.84 -6.69
N PRO A 33 -8.01 14.68 -6.53
CA PRO A 33 -7.84 16.13 -6.47
C PRO A 33 -6.88 16.53 -5.35
N GLU A 34 -6.06 17.56 -5.59
CA GLU A 34 -4.99 17.98 -4.67
C GLU A 34 -5.50 18.22 -3.23
N THR A 35 -6.68 18.83 -3.08
CA THR A 35 -7.29 19.10 -1.77
C THR A 35 -7.64 17.83 -1.01
N GLN A 36 -8.15 16.80 -1.70
CA GLN A 36 -8.46 15.50 -1.11
C GLN A 36 -7.17 14.75 -0.78
N PHE A 37 -6.19 14.81 -1.69
CA PHE A 37 -4.89 14.16 -1.50
C PHE A 37 -4.17 14.72 -0.26
N VAL A 38 -4.08 16.04 -0.12
CA VAL A 38 -3.49 16.68 1.07
C VAL A 38 -4.29 16.34 2.34
N GLY A 39 -5.62 16.24 2.25
CA GLY A 39 -6.45 15.80 3.37
C GLY A 39 -6.10 14.39 3.86
N MET A 40 -5.83 13.46 2.92
CA MET A 40 -5.51 12.07 3.23
C MET A 40 -4.05 11.85 3.64
N TYR A 41 -3.09 12.55 3.04
CA TYR A 41 -1.66 12.26 3.18
C TYR A 41 -0.86 13.38 3.85
N ARG A 42 -1.47 14.55 4.12
CA ARG A 42 -0.84 15.80 4.64
C ARG A 42 0.26 16.41 3.78
N LEU A 43 0.58 15.78 2.65
CA LEU A 43 1.54 16.25 1.66
C LEU A 43 0.84 16.46 0.32
N THR A 44 1.39 17.35 -0.49
CA THR A 44 0.97 17.51 -1.89
C THR A 44 1.42 16.32 -2.71
N ARG A 45 0.78 16.08 -3.87
CA ARG A 45 1.17 14.97 -4.77
C ARG A 45 2.64 15.06 -5.17
N ASN A 46 3.11 16.27 -5.47
CA ASN A 46 4.51 16.47 -5.87
C ASN A 46 5.49 16.18 -4.72
N MET A 47 5.18 16.62 -3.50
CA MET A 47 6.02 16.32 -2.33
C MET A 47 6.05 14.82 -2.03
N THR A 48 4.92 14.14 -2.18
CA THR A 48 4.88 12.68 -2.00
C THR A 48 5.70 11.95 -3.06
N ARG A 49 5.67 12.38 -4.34
CA ARG A 49 6.54 11.77 -5.38
C ARG A 49 8.02 11.98 -5.07
N ALA A 50 8.42 13.19 -4.71
CA ALA A 50 9.79 13.48 -4.32
C ALA A 50 10.24 12.62 -3.12
N LEU A 51 9.37 12.47 -2.12
CA LEU A 51 9.65 11.60 -0.96
C LEU A 51 9.79 10.13 -1.37
N ILE A 52 8.97 9.65 -2.32
CA ILE A 52 9.10 8.28 -2.84
C ILE A 52 10.45 8.10 -3.51
N GLU A 53 10.85 9.02 -4.38
CA GLU A 53 12.14 8.96 -5.08
C GLU A 53 13.32 8.98 -4.12
N GLU A 54 13.24 9.79 -3.05
CA GLU A 54 14.26 9.87 -2.01
C GLU A 54 14.37 8.57 -1.19
N LEU A 55 13.24 7.93 -0.88
CA LEU A 55 13.20 6.72 -0.05
C LEU A 55 13.38 5.41 -0.82
N GLU A 56 13.09 5.37 -2.13
CA GLU A 56 13.22 4.20 -2.99
C GLU A 56 14.58 3.48 -2.85
N PRO A 57 15.75 4.15 -2.85
CA PRO A 57 17.05 3.49 -2.71
C PRO A 57 17.27 2.87 -1.32
N HIS A 58 16.56 3.34 -0.29
CA HIS A 58 16.66 2.83 1.08
C HIS A 58 15.67 1.69 1.36
N LEU A 59 14.71 1.47 0.46
CA LEU A 59 13.68 0.45 0.62
C LEU A 59 14.09 -0.85 -0.08
N PRO A 60 13.69 -2.02 0.48
CA PRO A 60 14.03 -3.30 -0.12
C PRO A 60 13.42 -3.45 -1.51
N ILE A 61 14.26 -3.83 -2.47
CA ILE A 61 13.85 -4.12 -3.85
C ILE A 61 12.76 -5.18 -3.85
N LYS A 62 11.69 -4.97 -4.63
CA LYS A 62 10.61 -5.93 -4.81
C LYS A 62 11.14 -7.26 -5.35
N LYS A 63 11.05 -8.32 -4.52
CA LYS A 63 11.43 -9.69 -4.91
C LYS A 63 10.29 -10.52 -5.52
N SER A 64 9.07 -9.98 -5.59
CA SER A 64 7.88 -10.72 -6.06
C SER A 64 6.86 -9.79 -6.70
N ALA A 65 6.19 -10.27 -7.75
CA ALA A 65 5.08 -9.56 -8.41
C ALA A 65 3.88 -9.32 -7.47
N LEU A 66 3.75 -10.11 -6.39
CA LEU A 66 2.72 -9.92 -5.36
C LEU A 66 3.17 -8.96 -4.24
N ALA A 67 4.42 -8.53 -4.23
CA ALA A 67 4.92 -7.60 -3.23
C ALA A 67 4.25 -6.23 -3.35
N ILE A 68 4.08 -5.57 -2.21
CA ILE A 68 3.51 -4.22 -2.15
C ILE A 68 4.56 -3.24 -2.70
N PRO A 69 4.23 -2.37 -3.68
CA PRO A 69 5.06 -1.26 -4.14
C PRO A 69 5.55 -0.39 -2.98
N ASN A 70 6.79 0.10 -3.10
CA ASN A 70 7.37 1.00 -2.11
C ASN A 70 6.56 2.29 -1.98
N GLU A 71 6.16 2.86 -3.12
CA GLU A 71 5.16 3.93 -3.22
C GLU A 71 3.94 3.72 -2.30
N LEU A 72 3.31 2.54 -2.35
CA LEU A 72 2.13 2.26 -1.52
C LEU A 72 2.44 2.06 -0.05
N LYS A 73 3.63 1.55 0.28
CA LYS A 73 4.08 1.49 1.68
C LYS A 73 4.22 2.91 2.24
N ILE A 74 4.81 3.80 1.45
CA ILE A 74 5.00 5.22 1.81
C ILE A 74 3.65 5.91 1.95
N LEU A 75 2.74 5.78 0.97
CA LEU A 75 1.39 6.32 1.05
C LEU A 75 0.60 5.77 2.24
N CYS A 76 0.74 4.48 2.55
CA CYS A 76 0.12 3.88 3.73
C CYS A 76 0.66 4.49 5.03
N ALA A 77 1.97 4.71 5.12
CA ALA A 77 2.59 5.36 6.27
C ALA A 77 2.14 6.82 6.40
N LEU A 78 2.13 7.58 5.31
CA LEU A 78 1.64 8.96 5.28
C LEU A 78 0.18 9.05 5.73
N ASN A 79 -0.68 8.18 5.21
CA ASN A 79 -2.09 8.12 5.60
C ASN A 79 -2.26 7.77 7.09
N PHE A 80 -1.44 6.86 7.62
CA PHE A 80 -1.42 6.54 9.04
C PHE A 80 -1.02 7.75 9.91
N TYR A 81 0.04 8.47 9.52
CA TYR A 81 0.45 9.70 10.22
C TYR A 81 -0.59 10.82 10.09
N ALA A 82 -1.24 10.92 8.93
CA ALA A 82 -2.23 11.95 8.61
C ALA A 82 -3.52 11.86 9.43
N GLN A 83 -3.96 10.62 9.68
CA GLN A 83 -5.16 10.31 10.48
C GLN A 83 -4.92 10.47 11.98
N GLY A 84 -3.68 10.74 12.39
CA GLY A 84 -3.24 10.63 13.77
C GLY A 84 -3.17 9.16 14.17
N SER A 85 -2.16 8.80 14.94
CA SER A 85 -2.05 7.49 15.57
C SER A 85 -3.33 7.17 16.34
N ALA A 86 -4.26 6.45 15.73
CA ALA A 86 -5.44 5.91 16.38
C ALA A 86 -5.00 4.80 17.33
N ARG A 87 -4.54 5.23 18.50
CA ARG A 87 -4.57 4.62 19.83
C ARG A 87 -3.74 5.50 20.75
N SER A 88 -4.35 6.56 21.24
CA SER A 88 -4.06 6.98 22.61
C SER A 88 -4.38 5.79 23.53
N GLY A 89 -3.43 5.42 24.40
CA GLY A 89 -3.65 4.69 25.67
C GLY A 89 -4.39 3.36 25.61
#